data_AF-A0A250E5A0-F1
#
_entry.id   AF-A0A250E5A0-F1
#
_cell.length_a   1.000
_cell.length_b   1.000
_cell.length_c   1.000
_cell.angle_alpha   90.00
_cell.angle_beta   90.00
_cell.angle_gamma   90.00
#
_symmetry.space_group_name_H-M   'P 1'
#
loop_
_entity.id
_entity.type
_entity.pdbx_description
1 polymer ?
#
loop_
_entity_poly.entity_id
_entity_poly.type
_entity_poly.pdbx_seq_one_letter_code
_entity_poly.pdbx_strand_id
1 'polypeptide(L)'
;MGIKIKILSLVFFITNIIFAQNTVKELKRYALYNCIVHNYHLVDSLCDTHDYTSSHIFEAKQISNELMDEVRNFTIENTKEFYKDPPPALPYDEKANYICYLCADFYESKKLHRFIKKLIDKYKRK
;
A
#
# COMPACT_ATOMS: atom_id res chain seq x y z
N MET A 1 41.91 6.52 -12.54
CA MET A 1 40.56 7.04 -12.90
C MET A 1 39.49 5.95 -12.97
N GLY A 2 39.75 4.77 -13.57
CA GLY A 2 38.74 3.72 -13.73
C GLY A 2 38.08 3.20 -12.44
N ILE A 3 38.81 3.10 -11.32
CA ILE A 3 38.24 2.65 -10.03
C ILE A 3 37.23 3.67 -9.48
N LYS A 4 37.53 4.97 -9.57
CA LYS A 4 36.62 6.04 -9.12
C LYS A 4 35.31 6.05 -9.93
N ILE A 5 35.38 5.81 -11.24
CA ILE A 5 34.20 5.72 -12.12
C ILE A 5 33.35 4.48 -11.76
N LYS A 6 33.99 3.32 -11.52
CA LYS A 6 33.30 2.10 -11.08
C LYS A 6 32.58 2.29 -9.74
N ILE A 7 33.22 2.95 -8.77
CA ILE A 7 32.61 3.24 -7.46
C ILE A 7 31.41 4.18 -7.62
N LEU A 8 31.54 5.26 -8.41
CA LEU A 8 30.45 6.21 -8.64
C LEU A 8 29.23 5.54 -9.30
N SER A 9 29.48 4.69 -10.29
CA SER A 9 28.43 3.90 -10.95
C SER A 9 27.74 2.94 -9.96
N LEU A 10 28.50 2.24 -9.13
CA LEU A 10 27.94 1.33 -8.13
C LEU A 10 27.05 2.05 -7.11
N VAL A 11 27.48 3.21 -6.61
CA VAL A 11 26.69 4.04 -5.68
C VAL A 11 25.38 4.46 -6.33
N PHE A 12 25.42 4.90 -7.60
CA PHE A 12 24.21 5.25 -8.34
C PHE A 12 23.23 4.08 -8.48
N PHE A 13 23.71 2.87 -8.76
CA PHE A 13 22.83 1.70 -8.84
C PHE A 13 22.20 1.37 -7.48
N ILE A 14 22.97 1.43 -6.38
CA ILE A 14 22.47 1.13 -5.05
C ILE A 14 21.38 2.13 -4.62
N THR A 15 21.56 3.43 -4.86
CA THR A 15 20.56 4.44 -4.48
C THR A 15 19.24 4.25 -5.23
N ASN A 16 19.30 3.90 -6.52
CA ASN A 16 18.11 3.59 -7.33
C ASN A 16 17.36 2.35 -6.81
N ILE A 17 18.09 1.30 -6.39
CA ILE A 17 17.49 0.10 -5.80
C ILE A 17 16.81 0.43 -4.48
N ILE A 18 17.48 1.18 -3.60
CA ILE A 18 16.93 1.60 -2.29
C ILE A 18 15.68 2.45 -2.51
N PHE A 19 15.72 3.41 -3.44
CA PHE A 19 14.57 4.24 -3.76
C PHE A 19 13.39 3.40 -4.24
N ALA A 20 13.61 2.47 -5.18
CA ALA A 20 12.56 1.59 -5.69
C ALA A 20 11.97 0.68 -4.60
N GLN A 21 12.80 0.14 -3.71
CA GLN A 21 12.33 -0.65 -2.56
C GLN A 21 11.50 0.19 -1.58
N ASN A 22 11.92 1.44 -1.33
CA ASN A 22 11.16 2.37 -0.51
C ASN A 22 9.81 2.71 -1.15
N THR A 23 9.75 2.99 -2.46
CA THR A 23 8.48 3.24 -3.16
C THR A 23 7.53 2.06 -3.02
N VAL A 24 8.01 0.82 -3.20
CA VAL A 24 7.19 -0.38 -2.99
C VAL A 24 6.64 -0.43 -1.56
N LYS A 25 7.49 -0.19 -0.57
CA LYS A 25 7.10 -0.21 0.85
C LYS A 25 6.03 0.83 1.17
N GLU A 26 6.19 2.07 0.70
CA GLU A 26 5.23 3.14 0.96
C GLU A 26 3.90 2.90 0.22
N LEU A 27 3.93 2.43 -1.04
CA LEU A 27 2.70 2.06 -1.74
C LEU A 27 1.96 0.89 -1.08
N LYS A 28 2.67 -0.07 -0.46
CA LYS A 28 2.03 -1.12 0.35
C LYS A 28 1.36 -0.54 1.60
N ARG A 29 2.00 0.41 2.29
CA ARG A 29 1.38 1.11 3.43
C ARG A 29 0.15 1.89 3.01
N TYR A 30 0.20 2.54 1.84
CA TYR A 30 -0.95 3.23 1.28
C TYR A 30 -2.12 2.28 0.99
N ALA A 31 -1.83 1.08 0.47
CA ALA A 31 -2.84 0.05 0.27
C ALA A 31 -3.45 -0.44 1.60
N LEU A 32 -2.63 -0.65 2.63
CA LEU A 32 -3.12 -1.02 3.97
C LEU A 32 -4.06 0.06 4.53
N TYR A 33 -3.63 1.32 4.47
CA TYR A 33 -4.43 2.48 4.89
C TYR A 33 -5.79 2.51 4.17
N ASN A 34 -5.81 2.43 2.84
CA ASN A 34 -7.05 2.46 2.08
C ASN A 34 -7.96 1.27 2.38
N CYS A 35 -7.39 0.07 2.59
CA CYS A 35 -8.16 -1.10 2.96
C CYS A 35 -8.89 -0.90 4.29
N ILE A 36 -8.19 -0.39 5.30
CA ILE A 36 -8.71 -0.14 6.64
C ILE A 36 -9.80 0.94 6.58
N VAL A 37 -9.48 2.12 6.05
CA VAL A 37 -10.42 3.26 6.00
C VAL A 37 -11.68 2.89 5.24
N HIS A 38 -11.54 2.30 4.06
CA HIS A 38 -12.68 1.95 3.22
C HIS A 38 -13.62 0.96 3.92
N ASN A 39 -13.08 -0.12 4.49
CA ASN A 39 -13.91 -1.15 5.11
C ASN A 39 -14.50 -0.69 6.44
N TYR A 40 -13.76 0.05 7.28
CA TYR A 40 -14.33 0.58 8.52
C TYR A 40 -15.43 1.61 8.25
N HIS A 41 -15.29 2.44 7.21
CA HIS A 41 -16.35 3.37 6.82
C HIS A 41 -17.63 2.65 6.36
N LEU A 42 -17.52 1.44 5.81
CA LEU A 42 -18.69 0.61 5.47
C LEU A 42 -19.38 -0.02 6.68
N VAL A 43 -18.66 -0.21 7.79
CA VAL A 43 -19.22 -0.68 9.08
C VAL A 43 -19.81 0.48 9.86
N ASP A 44 -19.08 1.60 9.93
CA ASP A 44 -19.46 2.81 10.63
C ASP A 44 -19.15 4.03 9.77
N SER A 45 -20.19 4.59 9.15
CA SER A 45 -20.05 5.75 8.27
C SER A 45 -19.60 7.02 9.01
N LEU A 46 -19.68 7.06 10.34
CA LEU A 46 -19.19 8.15 11.17
C LEU A 46 -17.70 8.00 11.53
N CYS A 47 -17.07 6.89 11.15
CA CYS A 47 -15.65 6.67 11.35
C CYS A 47 -14.84 7.65 10.48
N ASP A 48 -14.40 8.75 11.11
CA ASP A 48 -13.36 9.62 10.59
C ASP A 48 -12.03 9.25 11.23
N THR A 49 -11.06 8.87 10.41
CA THR A 49 -9.75 8.44 10.89
C THR A 49 -8.81 9.60 11.17
N HIS A 50 -9.06 10.81 10.64
CA HIS A 50 -8.12 11.94 10.67
C HIS A 50 -6.67 11.53 10.34
N ASP A 51 -6.50 10.52 9.48
CA ASP A 51 -5.20 9.87 9.24
C ASP A 51 -4.48 10.51 8.05
N TYR A 52 -3.26 10.97 8.29
CA TYR A 52 -2.43 11.72 7.34
C TYR A 52 -1.54 10.83 6.47
N THR A 53 -1.74 9.50 6.44
CA THR A 53 -0.90 8.56 5.66
C THR A 53 -0.87 8.94 4.18
N SER A 54 -2.02 9.31 3.60
CA SER A 54 -2.09 9.74 2.20
C SER A 54 -1.20 10.97 1.95
N SER A 55 -1.37 12.03 2.75
CA SER A 55 -0.56 13.26 2.61
C SER A 55 0.92 13.01 2.87
N HIS A 56 1.27 12.18 3.87
CA HIS A 56 2.67 11.83 4.14
C HIS A 56 3.32 11.13 2.95
N ILE A 57 2.62 10.22 2.28
CA ILE A 57 3.14 9.49 1.12
C ILE A 57 3.26 10.41 -0.10
N PHE A 58 2.29 11.29 -0.31
CA PHE A 58 2.35 12.28 -1.38
C PHE A 58 3.47 13.30 -1.16
N GLU A 59 3.45 14.00 -0.02
CA GLU A 59 4.30 15.17 0.23
C GLU A 59 5.71 14.79 0.69
N ALA A 60 5.82 13.88 1.67
CA ALA A 60 7.11 13.54 2.27
C ALA A 60 7.83 12.42 1.53
N LYS A 61 7.10 11.50 0.89
CA LYS A 61 7.70 10.42 0.06
C LYS A 61 7.73 10.76 -1.43
N GLN A 62 7.11 11.87 -1.83
CA GLN A 62 7.11 12.36 -3.21
C GLN A 62 6.59 11.33 -4.21
N ILE A 63 5.60 10.52 -3.80
CA ILE A 63 4.93 9.57 -4.69
C ILE A 63 3.80 10.30 -5.40
N SER A 64 3.76 10.20 -6.73
CA SER A 64 2.78 10.88 -7.58
C SER A 64 1.34 10.42 -7.31
N ASN A 65 0.38 11.33 -7.42
CA ASN A 65 -1.05 11.01 -7.27
C ASN A 65 -1.52 9.91 -8.23
N GLU A 66 -1.01 9.84 -9.45
CA GLU A 66 -1.44 8.82 -10.40
C GLU A 66 -1.07 7.40 -9.95
N LEU A 67 0.14 7.22 -9.39
CA LEU A 67 0.55 5.96 -8.77
C LEU A 67 -0.32 5.62 -7.57
N MET A 68 -0.63 6.61 -6.73
CA MET A 68 -1.48 6.43 -5.56
C MET A 68 -2.91 6.05 -5.96
N ASP A 69 -3.49 6.71 -6.97
CA ASP A 69 -4.82 6.42 -7.47
C ASP A 69 -4.94 5.00 -8.03
N GLU A 70 -3.96 4.52 -8.80
CA GLU A 70 -3.94 3.12 -9.27
C GLU A 70 -3.87 2.13 -8.10
N VAL A 71 -3.09 2.43 -7.04
CA VAL A 71 -3.03 1.60 -5.83
C VAL A 71 -4.33 1.63 -5.03
N ARG A 72 -4.97 2.79 -4.88
CA ARG A 72 -6.27 2.92 -4.21
C ARG A 72 -7.33 2.09 -4.92
N ASN A 73 -7.47 2.27 -6.23
CA ASN A 73 -8.47 1.56 -7.04
C ASN A 73 -8.28 0.05 -6.95
N PHE A 74 -7.04 -0.42 -7.13
CA PHE A 74 -6.72 -1.84 -7.01
C PHE A 74 -7.01 -2.37 -5.61
N THR A 75 -6.68 -1.61 -4.56
CA THR A 75 -6.95 -2.00 -3.18
C THR A 75 -8.45 -2.18 -2.95
N ILE A 76 -9.25 -1.15 -3.24
CA ILE A 76 -10.70 -1.16 -3.03
C ILE A 76 -11.34 -2.33 -3.79
N GLU A 77 -10.99 -2.53 -5.06
CA GLU A 77 -11.55 -3.63 -5.86
C GLU A 77 -11.30 -5.00 -5.24
N ASN A 78 -10.17 -5.17 -4.54
CA ASN A 78 -9.72 -6.45 -3.99
C ASN A 78 -10.08 -6.64 -2.51
N THR A 79 -10.53 -5.61 -1.81
CA THR A 79 -10.78 -5.66 -0.36
C THR A 79 -12.14 -5.11 0.08
N LYS A 80 -12.98 -4.60 -0.84
CA LYS A 80 -14.29 -3.98 -0.54
C LYS A 80 -15.29 -4.85 0.22
N GLU A 81 -15.05 -6.15 0.34
CA GLU A 81 -15.96 -7.08 1.03
C GLU A 81 -15.43 -7.56 2.38
N PHE A 82 -14.23 -7.14 2.81
CA PHE A 82 -13.63 -7.59 4.06
C PHE A 82 -14.46 -7.20 5.30
N TYR A 83 -15.31 -6.17 5.19
CA TYR A 83 -16.25 -5.82 6.25
C TYR A 83 -17.37 -6.87 6.47
N LYS A 84 -17.63 -7.74 5.49
CA LYS A 84 -18.66 -8.79 5.54
C LYS A 84 -18.14 -10.12 6.06
N ASP A 85 -16.82 -10.32 6.06
CA ASP A 85 -16.22 -11.61 6.37
C ASP A 85 -16.32 -11.90 7.88
N PRO A 86 -17.07 -12.95 8.27
CA PRO A 86 -17.30 -13.23 9.68
C PRO A 86 -16.03 -13.78 10.34
N PRO A 87 -15.86 -13.56 11.66
CA PRO A 87 -14.81 -14.18 12.45
C PRO A 87 -14.78 -15.72 12.29
N PRO A 88 -13.60 -16.37 12.18
CA PRO A 88 -13.50 -17.83 12.10
C PRO A 88 -13.89 -18.55 13.40
N ALA A 89 -13.94 -17.85 14.52
CA ALA A 89 -14.40 -18.36 15.81
C ALA A 89 -15.66 -17.61 16.21
N LEU A 90 -16.70 -18.33 16.63
CA LEU A 90 -17.97 -17.80 17.16
C LEU A 90 -17.70 -16.61 18.08
N PRO A 91 -17.85 -15.36 17.59
CA PRO A 91 -17.60 -14.21 18.42
C PRO A 91 -18.75 -14.14 19.43
N TYR A 92 -18.44 -13.79 20.67
CA TYR A 92 -19.47 -13.42 21.65
C TYR A 92 -20.25 -12.16 21.19
N ASP A 93 -19.68 -11.43 20.23
CA ASP A 93 -20.22 -10.23 19.60
C ASP A 93 -20.55 -10.48 18.11
N GLU A 94 -21.83 -10.57 17.78
CA GLU A 94 -22.33 -10.76 16.41
C GLU A 94 -22.03 -9.58 15.48
N LYS A 95 -21.56 -8.43 16.01
CA LYS A 95 -21.15 -7.25 15.25
C LYS A 95 -19.64 -7.17 15.02
N ALA A 96 -18.87 -8.13 15.53
CA ALA A 96 -17.43 -8.16 15.36
C ALA A 96 -17.02 -8.36 13.89
N ASN A 97 -15.95 -7.67 13.47
CA ASN A 97 -15.35 -7.80 12.14
C ASN A 97 -13.84 -8.07 12.24
N TYR A 98 -13.25 -8.62 11.18
CA TYR A 98 -11.81 -8.93 11.10
C TYR A 98 -11.10 -8.04 10.07
N ILE A 99 -11.61 -6.83 9.84
CA ILE A 99 -11.09 -5.91 8.81
C ILE A 99 -9.59 -5.69 8.95
N CYS A 100 -9.11 -5.39 10.16
CA CYS A 100 -7.69 -5.16 10.41
C CYS A 100 -6.83 -6.39 10.05
N TYR A 101 -7.31 -7.59 10.41
CA TYR A 101 -6.63 -8.86 10.10
C TYR A 101 -6.58 -9.11 8.59
N LEU A 102 -7.72 -8.99 7.89
CA LEU A 102 -7.80 -9.20 6.45
C LEU A 102 -7.00 -8.16 5.66
N CYS A 103 -7.00 -6.90 6.11
CA CYS A 103 -6.18 -5.85 5.52
C CYS A 103 -4.67 -6.10 5.74
N ALA A 104 -4.27 -6.66 6.88
CA ALA A 104 -2.89 -7.09 7.12
C ALA A 104 -2.49 -8.24 6.18
N ASP A 105 -3.34 -9.25 6.00
CA ASP A 105 -3.12 -10.33 5.04
C ASP A 105 -2.99 -9.80 3.59
N PHE A 106 -3.85 -8.86 3.21
CA PHE A 106 -3.77 -8.22 1.89
C PHE A 106 -2.46 -7.42 1.72
N TYR A 107 -2.04 -6.69 2.76
CA TYR A 107 -0.76 -5.99 2.81
C TYR A 107 0.40 -6.96 2.60
N GLU A 108 0.38 -8.15 3.20
CA GLU A 108 1.44 -9.16 3.04
C GLU A 108 1.37 -9.93 1.71
N SER A 109 0.23 -9.85 1.02
CA SER A 109 -0.04 -10.67 -0.16
C SER A 109 0.97 -10.49 -1.31
N LYS A 110 1.32 -11.62 -1.94
CA LYS A 110 2.07 -11.63 -3.22
C LYS A 110 1.29 -10.95 -4.35
N LYS A 111 -0.04 -10.83 -4.23
CA LYS A 111 -0.92 -10.18 -5.20
C LYS A 111 -0.65 -8.67 -5.22
N LEU A 112 -0.76 -8.02 -4.07
CA LEU A 112 -0.46 -6.59 -3.92
C LEU A 112 1.00 -6.29 -4.32
N HIS A 113 1.95 -7.11 -3.84
CA HIS A 113 3.36 -6.92 -4.16
C HIS A 113 3.66 -6.96 -5.66
N ARG A 114 3.09 -7.94 -6.38
CA ARG A 114 3.26 -8.06 -7.84
C ARG A 114 2.60 -6.90 -8.59
N PHE A 115 1.43 -6.45 -8.14
CA PHE A 115 0.75 -5.30 -8.72
C PHE A 115 1.61 -4.04 -8.61
N ILE A 116 2.07 -3.69 -7.40
CA ILE A 116 2.89 -2.50 -7.16
C ILE A 116 4.19 -2.52 -7.99
N LYS A 117 4.87 -3.67 -8.08
CA LYS A 117 6.07 -3.79 -8.91
C LYS A 117 5.78 -3.50 -10.39
N LYS A 118 4.73 -4.11 -10.95
CA LYS A 118 4.33 -3.86 -12.35
C LYS A 118 3.94 -2.40 -12.59
N LEU A 119 3.27 -1.79 -11.62
CA LEU A 119 2.86 -0.39 -11.67
C LEU A 119 4.08 0.54 -11.72
N ILE A 120 5.04 0.36 -10.82
CA ILE A 120 6.30 1.14 -10.82
C ILE A 120 7.03 0.96 -12.16
N ASP A 121 7.12 -0.27 -12.67
CA ASP A 121 7.78 -0.55 -13.95
C ASP A 121 7.07 0.11 -15.14
N LYS A 122 5.74 0.20 -15.11
CA LYS A 122 4.93 0.92 -16.11
C LYS A 122 5.26 2.41 -16.12
N TYR A 123 5.36 3.04 -14.95
CA TYR A 123 5.62 4.48 -14.85
C TYR A 123 7.08 4.87 -15.11
N LYS A 124 8.04 3.96 -14.88
CA LYS A 124 9.44 4.17 -15.28
C LYS A 124 9.66 4.22 -16.80
N ARG A 125 8.74 3.65 -17.58
CA ARG A 125 8.83 3.57 -19.05
C ARG A 125 8.07 4.69 -19.77
N LYS A 126 7.33 5.50 -19.02
CA LYS A 126 6.59 6.66 -19.51
C LYS A 126 7.49 7.89 -19.46
#